data_AF-A0A432YZF0-F1
#
_entry.id   AF-A0A432YZF0-F1
#
_cell.length_a   1.000
_cell.length_b   1.000
_cell.length_c   1.000
_cell.angle_alpha   90.00
_cell.angle_beta   90.00
_cell.angle_gamma   90.00
#
_symmetry.space_group_name_H-M   'P 1'
#
loop_
_entity.id
_entity.type
_entity.pdbx_description
1 polymer ?
#
loop_
_entity_poly.entity_id
_entity_poly.type
_entity_poly.pdbx_seq_one_letter_code
_entity_poly.pdbx_strand_id
1 'polypeptide(L)'
;MQRPQHGITLVSLLVGLMITSIVVVAMMTVYQTSVRAMVKSSESARVQSESLATLLTTHMSLQGAGFGVPPSELADEPRSVIDIGMGTLTNSGRLMPFGTGTALVWRIGNDTNNDYIPDSFQCEGLYVSPSSGIVQLVGQGSCSSARSNTWLGMRWTVIPLVSASRLVDPDGEVASLDNFFVRLEDRATPCSPFGASATTSDDGVLGRKAVIVGYERLIDGAFETISSTTCLVNLLPDGA
;
A
#
# COMPACT_ATOMS: atom_id res chain seq x y z
N MET A 1 -46.40 4.82 69.64
CA MET A 1 -45.06 5.05 69.07
C MET A 1 -45.18 6.08 67.95
N GLN A 2 -44.84 7.34 68.21
CA GLN A 2 -44.82 8.40 67.19
C GLN A 2 -43.36 8.64 66.79
N ARG A 3 -43.04 8.39 65.51
CA ARG A 3 -41.72 8.69 64.94
C ARG A 3 -41.64 10.19 64.65
N PRO A 4 -40.56 10.89 65.03
CA PRO A 4 -40.38 12.30 64.68
C PRO A 4 -40.21 12.45 63.16
N GLN A 5 -41.11 13.20 62.51
CA GLN A 5 -40.97 13.60 61.12
C GLN A 5 -39.81 14.60 61.00
N HIS A 6 -38.73 14.20 60.34
CA HIS A 6 -37.62 15.07 60.00
C HIS A 6 -37.94 15.79 58.69
N GLY A 7 -38.14 17.10 58.77
CA GLY A 7 -38.32 17.95 57.59
C GLY A 7 -36.99 18.12 56.84
N ILE A 8 -37.00 17.87 55.53
CA ILE A 8 -35.87 18.10 54.64
C ILE A 8 -35.60 19.62 54.61
N THR A 9 -34.38 20.04 54.96
CA THR A 9 -34.02 21.46 54.98
C THR A 9 -33.63 21.92 53.57
N LEU A 10 -33.94 23.16 53.21
CA LEU A 10 -33.62 23.74 51.89
C LEU A 10 -32.11 23.67 51.56
N VAL A 11 -31.25 23.76 52.58
CA VAL A 11 -29.78 23.59 52.46
C VAL A 11 -29.41 22.17 52.02
N SER A 12 -30.07 21.14 52.56
CA SER A 12 -29.82 19.75 52.13
C SER A 12 -30.17 19.50 50.65
N LEU A 13 -31.18 20.23 50.14
CA LEU A 13 -31.62 20.15 48.75
C LEU A 13 -30.61 20.83 47.81
N LEU A 14 -30.08 21.99 48.20
CA LEU A 14 -29.03 22.70 47.44
C LEU A 14 -27.72 21.91 47.38
N VAL A 15 -27.29 21.31 48.50
CA VAL A 15 -26.08 20.47 48.53
C VAL A 15 -26.27 19.21 47.68
N GLY A 16 -27.45 18.58 47.73
CA GLY A 16 -27.79 17.44 46.88
C GLY A 16 -27.70 17.77 45.39
N LEU A 17 -28.24 18.93 44.98
CA LEU A 17 -28.18 19.39 43.59
C LEU A 17 -26.77 19.75 43.14
N MET A 18 -25.94 20.29 44.03
CA MET A 18 -24.53 20.54 43.73
C MET A 18 -23.76 19.23 43.49
N ILE A 19 -23.95 18.24 44.36
CA ILE A 19 -23.29 16.92 44.23
C ILE A 19 -23.72 16.23 42.93
N THR A 20 -25.02 16.24 42.58
CA THR A 20 -25.48 15.65 41.32
C THR A 20 -24.89 16.35 40.11
N SER A 21 -24.75 17.69 40.13
CA SER A 21 -24.12 18.42 39.03
C SER A 21 -22.65 18.04 38.83
N ILE A 22 -21.88 17.89 39.91
CA ILE A 22 -20.48 17.46 39.86
C ILE A 22 -20.36 16.04 39.29
N VAL A 23 -21.24 15.12 39.71
CA VAL A 23 -21.26 13.74 39.22
C VAL A 23 -21.58 13.68 37.72
N VAL A 24 -22.55 14.48 37.23
CA VAL A 24 -22.86 14.53 35.80
C VAL A 24 -21.69 15.05 34.98
N VAL A 25 -20.99 16.08 35.46
CA VAL A 25 -19.77 16.58 34.79
C VAL A 25 -18.68 15.51 34.77
N ALA A 26 -18.46 14.81 35.87
CA ALA A 26 -17.49 13.72 35.95
C ALA A 26 -17.85 12.54 35.01
N MET A 27 -19.13 12.19 34.89
CA MET A 27 -19.57 11.18 33.93
C MET A 27 -19.38 11.65 32.48
N MET A 28 -19.61 12.93 32.20
CA MET A 28 -19.40 13.50 30.86
C MET A 28 -17.92 13.45 30.45
N THR A 29 -16.98 13.73 31.35
CA THR A 29 -15.56 13.65 31.02
C THR A 29 -15.14 12.21 30.71
N VAL A 30 -15.60 11.23 31.49
CA VAL A 30 -15.34 9.80 31.22
C VAL A 30 -15.98 9.33 29.92
N TYR A 31 -17.19 9.80 29.62
CA TYR A 31 -17.86 9.51 28.35
C TYR A 31 -17.07 10.10 27.17
N GLN A 32 -16.67 11.37 27.26
CA GLN A 32 -15.89 12.03 26.20
C GLN A 32 -14.54 11.36 25.95
N THR A 33 -13.82 10.96 27.01
CA THR A 33 -12.55 10.24 26.85
C THR A 33 -12.76 8.87 26.22
N SER A 34 -13.79 8.13 26.64
CA SER A 34 -14.13 6.83 26.08
C SER A 34 -14.50 6.93 24.60
N VAL A 35 -15.34 7.90 24.22
CA VAL A 35 -15.74 8.12 22.82
C VAL A 35 -14.53 8.50 21.96
N ARG A 36 -13.66 9.41 22.44
CA ARG A 36 -12.43 9.78 21.71
C ARG A 36 -11.53 8.56 21.51
N ALA A 37 -11.34 7.74 22.53
CA ALA A 37 -10.55 6.52 22.42
C ALA A 37 -11.15 5.51 21.42
N MET A 38 -12.48 5.34 21.42
CA MET A 38 -13.17 4.48 20.45
C MET A 38 -13.02 4.98 19.01
N VAL A 39 -13.20 6.28 18.77
CA VAL A 39 -13.05 6.88 17.44
C VAL A 39 -11.63 6.70 16.93
N LYS A 40 -10.62 7.02 17.74
CA LYS A 40 -9.20 6.81 17.39
C LYS A 40 -8.89 5.36 17.05
N SER A 41 -9.35 4.43 17.88
CA SER A 41 -9.16 2.99 17.66
C SER A 41 -9.81 2.54 16.35
N SER A 42 -11.05 2.99 16.08
CA SER A 42 -11.75 2.68 14.84
C SER A 42 -11.05 3.22 13.60
N GLU A 43 -10.51 4.44 13.65
CA GLU A 43 -9.79 5.02 12.51
C GLU A 43 -8.45 4.32 12.28
N SER A 44 -7.69 4.04 13.34
CA SER A 44 -6.43 3.29 13.22
C SER A 44 -6.66 1.89 12.64
N ALA A 45 -7.69 1.18 13.10
CA ALA A 45 -8.04 -0.14 12.56
C ALA A 45 -8.42 -0.07 11.07
N ARG A 46 -9.15 0.98 10.65
CA ARG A 46 -9.50 1.21 9.24
C ARG A 46 -8.25 1.44 8.39
N VAL A 47 -7.37 2.36 8.78
CA VAL A 47 -6.12 2.67 8.06
C VAL A 47 -5.24 1.43 7.94
N GLN A 48 -5.11 0.65 9.02
CA GLN A 48 -4.37 -0.60 8.99
C GLN A 48 -4.96 -1.58 7.98
N SER A 49 -6.29 -1.76 7.99
CA SER A 49 -6.98 -2.67 7.08
C SER A 49 -6.81 -2.26 5.61
N GLU A 50 -6.90 -0.96 5.32
CA GLU A 50 -6.68 -0.41 3.97
C GLU A 50 -5.23 -0.59 3.52
N SER A 51 -4.24 -0.36 4.41
CA SER A 51 -2.82 -0.55 4.10
C SER A 51 -2.49 -2.01 3.78
N LEU A 52 -3.04 -2.96 4.55
CA LEU A 52 -2.84 -4.39 4.32
C LEU A 52 -3.50 -4.85 3.02
N ALA A 53 -4.74 -4.41 2.75
CA ALA A 53 -5.41 -4.69 1.49
C ALA A 53 -4.59 -4.19 0.30
N THR A 54 -4.00 -3.00 0.42
CA THR A 54 -3.17 -2.39 -0.62
C THR A 54 -1.90 -3.17 -0.87
N LEU A 55 -1.17 -3.54 0.19
CA LEU A 55 0.03 -4.36 0.08
C LEU A 55 -0.30 -5.71 -0.57
N LEU A 56 -1.45 -6.30 -0.24
CA LEU A 56 -1.90 -7.56 -0.82
C LEU A 56 -2.25 -7.42 -2.31
N THR A 57 -3.04 -6.42 -2.69
CA THR A 57 -3.38 -6.17 -4.11
C THR A 57 -2.13 -5.88 -4.93
N THR A 58 -1.21 -5.09 -4.38
CA THR A 58 0.08 -4.82 -5.00
C THR A 58 0.90 -6.10 -5.17
N HIS A 59 0.96 -6.95 -4.14
CA HIS A 59 1.64 -8.24 -4.18
C HIS A 59 1.08 -9.16 -5.26
N MET A 60 -0.26 -9.26 -5.37
CA MET A 60 -0.92 -10.06 -6.40
C MET A 60 -0.62 -9.56 -7.81
N SER A 61 -0.66 -8.25 -8.03
CA SER A 61 -0.36 -7.63 -9.33
C SER A 61 1.11 -7.85 -9.72
N LEU A 62 2.04 -7.73 -8.76
CA LEU A 62 3.47 -7.94 -9.00
C LEU A 62 3.83 -9.40 -9.31
N GLN A 63 3.09 -10.39 -8.80
CA GLN A 63 3.35 -11.80 -9.15
C GLN A 63 3.16 -12.10 -10.64
N GLY A 64 2.31 -11.32 -11.33
CA GLY A 64 2.13 -11.43 -12.78
C GLY A 64 3.25 -10.79 -13.60
N ALA A 65 4.20 -10.07 -12.98
CA ALA A 65 5.26 -9.39 -13.71
C ALA A 65 6.13 -10.39 -14.48
N GLY A 66 6.37 -10.11 -15.76
CA GLY A 66 7.14 -10.96 -16.66
C GLY A 66 6.41 -12.23 -17.13
N PHE A 67 5.15 -12.44 -16.73
CA PHE A 67 4.35 -13.55 -17.24
C PHE A 67 4.18 -13.46 -18.75
N GLY A 68 4.32 -14.58 -19.46
CA GLY A 68 4.17 -14.64 -20.91
C GLY A 68 5.30 -13.98 -21.72
N VAL A 69 6.37 -13.51 -21.09
CA VAL A 69 7.54 -12.97 -21.80
C VAL A 69 8.55 -14.11 -22.06
N PRO A 70 9.07 -14.26 -23.29
CA PRO A 70 9.94 -15.38 -23.63
C PRO A 70 11.30 -15.29 -22.91
N PRO A 71 11.86 -16.41 -22.42
CA PRO A 71 13.06 -16.42 -21.58
C PRO A 71 14.30 -15.82 -22.26
N SER A 72 14.39 -15.85 -23.59
CA SER A 72 15.45 -15.19 -24.34
C SER A 72 15.47 -13.68 -24.14
N GLU A 73 14.29 -13.04 -24.09
CA GLU A 73 14.16 -11.60 -23.90
C GLU A 73 14.48 -11.20 -22.45
N LEU A 74 14.15 -12.07 -21.49
CA LEU A 74 14.52 -11.88 -20.08
C LEU A 74 16.04 -11.93 -19.87
N ALA A 75 16.74 -12.78 -20.62
CA ALA A 75 18.19 -12.93 -20.51
C ALA A 75 18.94 -11.78 -21.19
N ASP A 76 18.52 -11.40 -22.40
CA ASP A 76 19.21 -10.38 -23.20
C ASP A 76 19.00 -8.96 -22.66
N GLU A 77 17.77 -8.61 -22.26
CA GLU A 77 17.44 -7.28 -21.72
C GLU A 77 16.41 -7.36 -20.58
N PRO A 78 16.78 -7.72 -19.34
CA PRO A 78 15.84 -7.83 -18.22
C PRO A 78 15.10 -6.52 -17.90
N ARG A 79 15.77 -5.38 -18.14
CA ARG A 79 15.18 -4.03 -18.00
C ARG A 79 14.10 -3.71 -19.03
N SER A 80 14.01 -4.50 -20.10
CA SER A 80 12.92 -4.38 -21.07
C SER A 80 11.60 -4.93 -20.52
N VAL A 81 11.67 -5.80 -19.51
CA VAL A 81 10.51 -6.48 -18.89
C VAL A 81 10.06 -5.77 -17.63
N ILE A 82 10.99 -5.24 -16.83
CA ILE A 82 10.69 -4.48 -15.61
C ILE A 82 11.68 -3.31 -15.48
N ASP A 83 11.17 -2.12 -15.18
CA ASP A 83 12.01 -0.95 -14.90
C ASP A 83 11.46 -0.18 -13.70
N ILE A 84 12.37 0.35 -12.90
CA ILE A 84 12.05 1.21 -11.77
C ILE A 84 12.76 2.54 -11.96
N GLY A 85 12.04 3.63 -11.72
CA GLY A 85 12.61 4.96 -11.85
C GLY A 85 11.73 6.04 -11.26
N MET A 86 12.31 7.22 -11.15
CA MET A 86 11.57 8.41 -10.77
C MET A 86 10.62 8.83 -11.89
N GLY A 87 9.40 9.21 -11.53
CA GLY A 87 8.40 9.65 -12.49
C GLY A 87 7.35 10.62 -11.95
N THR A 88 6.72 11.32 -12.87
CA THR A 88 5.59 12.22 -12.60
C THR A 88 4.42 11.84 -13.48
N LEU A 89 3.31 11.49 -12.85
CA LEU A 89 2.05 11.23 -13.53
C LEU A 89 1.36 12.57 -13.87
N THR A 90 1.16 12.81 -15.15
CA THR A 90 0.48 14.03 -15.63
C THR A 90 -1.05 13.86 -15.58
N ASN A 91 -1.77 14.98 -15.54
CA ASN A 91 -3.23 15.01 -15.66
C ASN A 91 -3.76 14.40 -16.98
N SER A 92 -2.89 14.25 -17.99
CA SER A 92 -3.21 13.60 -19.26
C SER A 92 -3.11 12.07 -19.22
N GLY A 93 -2.83 11.48 -18.04
CA GLY A 93 -2.64 10.05 -17.85
C GLY A 93 -1.31 9.54 -18.42
N ARG A 94 -0.31 10.40 -18.59
CA ARG A 94 1.03 10.02 -19.06
C ARG A 94 2.02 10.03 -17.90
N LEU A 95 2.89 9.02 -17.87
CA LEU A 95 3.97 8.93 -16.91
C LEU A 95 5.24 9.51 -17.54
N MET A 96 5.74 10.62 -17.00
CA MET A 96 7.00 11.21 -17.44
C MET A 96 8.14 10.64 -16.62
N PRO A 97 9.27 10.23 -17.24
CA PRO A 97 10.48 9.94 -16.50
C PRO A 97 10.99 11.22 -15.84
N PHE A 98 11.66 11.07 -14.69
CA PHE A 98 12.15 12.16 -13.86
C PHE A 98 11.02 12.92 -13.14
N GLY A 99 10.91 12.72 -11.84
CA GLY A 99 9.81 13.26 -11.04
C GLY A 99 9.96 12.93 -9.56
N THR A 100 9.07 13.45 -8.72
CA THR A 100 9.14 13.21 -7.26
C THR A 100 8.54 11.88 -6.81
N GLY A 101 7.81 11.19 -7.69
CA GLY A 101 7.25 9.86 -7.38
C GLY A 101 8.14 8.74 -7.86
N THR A 102 7.97 7.55 -7.28
CA THR A 102 8.61 6.32 -7.73
C THR A 102 7.63 5.53 -8.59
N ALA A 103 8.04 5.19 -9.80
CA ALA A 103 7.29 4.33 -10.71
C ALA A 103 8.05 3.02 -10.92
N LEU A 104 7.35 1.91 -10.74
CA LEU A 104 7.76 0.58 -11.14
C LEU A 104 6.85 0.15 -12.28
N VAL A 105 7.39 -0.16 -13.44
CA VAL A 105 6.64 -0.59 -14.62
C VAL A 105 7.13 -1.96 -15.04
N TRP A 106 6.22 -2.86 -15.38
CA TRP A 106 6.53 -4.18 -15.89
C TRP A 106 5.64 -4.59 -17.06
N ARG A 107 6.07 -5.62 -17.78
CA ARG A 107 5.38 -6.21 -18.92
C ARG A 107 4.71 -7.52 -18.56
N ILE A 108 3.59 -7.74 -19.22
CA ILE A 108 2.81 -8.98 -19.19
C ILE A 108 2.48 -9.35 -20.64
N GLY A 109 2.79 -10.58 -21.03
CA GLY A 109 2.39 -11.16 -22.31
C GLY A 109 0.90 -11.51 -22.27
N ASN A 110 0.19 -11.10 -23.31
CA ASN A 110 -1.21 -11.43 -23.54
C ASN A 110 -1.31 -12.31 -24.78
N ASP A 111 -1.77 -13.54 -24.55
CA ASP A 111 -2.03 -14.53 -25.57
C ASP A 111 -3.54 -14.53 -25.86
N THR A 112 -3.91 -14.17 -27.09
CA THR A 112 -5.30 -14.03 -27.52
C THR A 112 -5.83 -15.28 -28.21
N ASN A 113 -4.95 -16.20 -28.59
CA ASN A 113 -5.26 -17.38 -29.39
C ASN A 113 -5.00 -18.71 -28.62
N ASN A 114 -4.44 -18.61 -27.42
CA ASN A 114 -4.11 -19.67 -26.48
C ASN A 114 -3.07 -20.69 -27.01
N ASP A 115 -2.14 -20.24 -27.86
CA ASP A 115 -1.03 -21.02 -28.40
C ASP A 115 0.23 -21.02 -27.51
N TYR A 116 0.14 -20.37 -26.33
CA TYR A 116 1.23 -20.21 -25.36
C TYR A 116 2.35 -19.28 -25.85
N ILE A 117 2.11 -18.53 -26.92
CA ILE A 117 2.99 -17.48 -27.46
C ILE A 117 2.27 -16.14 -27.27
N PRO A 118 2.93 -15.13 -26.68
CA PRO A 118 2.31 -13.82 -26.53
C PRO A 118 2.06 -13.16 -27.90
N ASP A 119 0.79 -12.92 -28.25
CA ASP A 119 0.41 -12.13 -29.44
C ASP A 119 0.70 -10.64 -29.24
N SER A 120 0.61 -10.18 -27.99
CA SER A 120 0.82 -8.79 -27.61
C SER A 120 1.36 -8.69 -26.19
N PHE A 121 1.92 -7.53 -25.85
CA PHE A 121 2.39 -7.26 -24.49
C PHE A 121 1.64 -6.07 -23.92
N GLN A 122 1.15 -6.18 -22.70
CA GLN A 122 0.58 -5.07 -21.94
C GLN A 122 1.57 -4.61 -20.87
N CYS A 123 1.60 -3.31 -20.63
CA CYS A 123 2.39 -2.75 -19.54
C CYS A 123 1.48 -2.42 -18.37
N GLU A 124 1.90 -2.86 -17.19
CA GLU A 124 1.33 -2.49 -15.92
C GLU A 124 2.39 -1.79 -15.08
N GLY A 125 1.96 -1.08 -14.06
CA GLY A 125 2.88 -0.42 -13.16
C GLY A 125 2.27 -0.10 -11.81
N LEU A 126 3.16 0.24 -10.90
CA LEU A 126 2.86 0.78 -9.59
C LEU A 126 3.49 2.16 -9.51
N TYR A 127 2.69 3.16 -9.18
CA TYR A 127 3.17 4.52 -8.97
C TYR A 127 2.87 4.97 -7.55
N VAL A 128 3.92 5.47 -6.91
CA VAL A 128 3.86 5.98 -5.54
C VAL A 128 4.28 7.43 -5.57
N SER A 129 3.42 8.32 -5.08
CA SER A 129 3.69 9.75 -5.01
C SER A 129 3.03 10.40 -3.80
N PRO A 130 3.66 11.42 -3.20
CA PRO A 130 3.06 12.22 -2.14
C PRO A 130 1.76 12.92 -2.50
N SER A 131 1.51 13.19 -3.77
CA SER A 131 0.25 13.82 -4.20
C SER A 131 -0.86 12.82 -4.47
N SER A 132 -0.51 11.62 -4.92
CA SER A 132 -1.46 10.70 -5.56
C SER A 132 -1.70 9.42 -4.74
N GLY A 133 -0.88 9.15 -3.72
CA GLY A 133 -0.92 7.89 -2.99
C GLY A 133 -0.26 6.76 -3.76
N ILE A 134 -0.70 5.53 -3.47
CA ILE A 134 -0.34 4.35 -4.26
C ILE A 134 -1.43 4.15 -5.30
N VAL A 135 -1.02 4.14 -6.56
CA VAL A 135 -1.91 3.86 -7.68
C VAL A 135 -1.32 2.75 -8.54
N GLN A 136 -2.19 1.86 -9.00
CA GLN A 136 -1.86 0.91 -10.06
C GLN A 136 -2.06 1.63 -11.40
N LEU A 137 -1.11 1.43 -12.30
CA LEU A 137 -1.12 1.94 -13.66
C LEU A 137 -1.37 0.78 -14.60
N VAL A 138 -2.35 0.92 -15.50
CA VAL A 138 -2.63 -0.06 -16.55
C VAL A 138 -2.52 0.63 -17.91
N GLY A 139 -1.58 0.18 -18.73
CA GLY A 139 -1.32 0.75 -20.05
C GLY A 139 -2.50 0.55 -21.00
N GLN A 140 -2.94 1.64 -21.64
CA GLN A 140 -3.95 1.63 -22.70
C GLN A 140 -3.27 1.35 -24.05
N GLY A 141 -2.85 0.10 -24.26
CA GLY A 141 -2.26 -0.36 -25.51
C GLY A 141 -1.13 -1.37 -25.33
N SER A 142 -0.62 -1.87 -26.44
CA SER A 142 0.52 -2.76 -26.45
C SER A 142 1.81 -2.01 -26.13
N CYS A 143 2.74 -2.65 -25.43
CA CYS A 143 4.03 -2.06 -25.10
C CYS A 143 5.21 -2.93 -25.51
N SER A 144 6.17 -2.32 -26.19
CA SER A 144 7.39 -3.01 -26.64
C SER A 144 8.44 -3.14 -25.54
N SER A 145 8.38 -2.31 -24.49
CA SER A 145 9.35 -2.31 -23.38
C SER A 145 8.79 -1.58 -22.16
N ALA A 146 9.16 -2.05 -20.96
CA ALA A 146 8.86 -1.42 -19.68
C ALA A 146 9.79 -0.22 -19.35
N ARG A 147 10.84 0.01 -20.17
CA ARG A 147 11.85 1.05 -19.92
C ARG A 147 11.25 2.45 -19.80
N SER A 148 11.86 3.26 -18.95
CA SER A 148 11.46 4.65 -18.69
C SER A 148 11.35 5.57 -19.91
N ASN A 149 12.04 5.27 -21.01
CA ASN A 149 11.91 6.01 -22.27
C ASN A 149 10.59 5.75 -23.02
N THR A 150 9.87 4.66 -22.72
CA THR A 150 8.58 4.34 -23.36
C THR A 150 7.37 4.91 -22.60
N TRP A 151 7.56 5.32 -21.33
CA TRP A 151 6.48 5.76 -20.45
C TRP A 151 5.69 6.96 -21.00
N LEU A 152 6.38 7.89 -21.67
CA LEU A 152 5.79 9.10 -22.27
C LEU A 152 4.85 8.81 -23.46
N GLY A 153 5.14 7.73 -24.19
CA GLY A 153 4.34 7.29 -25.32
C GLY A 153 3.03 6.64 -24.90
N MET A 154 2.93 6.22 -23.64
CA MET A 154 1.81 5.46 -23.12
C MET A 154 0.80 6.31 -22.37
N ARG A 155 -0.48 5.98 -22.55
CA ARG A 155 -1.56 6.44 -21.67
C ARG A 155 -1.85 5.37 -20.63
N TRP A 156 -1.98 5.79 -19.40
CA TRP A 156 -2.19 4.94 -18.24
C TRP A 156 -3.59 5.17 -17.69
N THR A 157 -4.31 4.09 -17.50
CA THR A 157 -5.48 4.05 -16.62
C THR A 157 -4.99 3.98 -15.19
N VAL A 158 -5.43 4.91 -14.36
CA VAL A 158 -4.98 5.05 -12.98
C VAL A 158 -6.03 4.44 -12.07
N ILE A 159 -5.69 3.37 -11.38
CA ILE A 159 -6.55 2.70 -10.41
C ILE A 159 -6.02 3.04 -9.01
N PRO A 160 -6.73 3.85 -8.22
CA PRO A 160 -6.26 4.21 -6.89
C PRO A 160 -6.34 3.00 -5.96
N LEU A 161 -5.21 2.61 -5.37
CA LEU A 161 -5.17 1.58 -4.33
C LEU A 161 -5.29 2.22 -2.93
N VAL A 162 -4.56 3.32 -2.71
CA VAL A 162 -4.68 4.16 -1.50
C VAL A 162 -4.61 5.62 -1.89
N SER A 163 -5.55 6.41 -1.40
CA SER A 163 -5.51 7.87 -1.56
C SER A 163 -4.56 8.52 -0.56
N ALA A 164 -3.79 9.51 -1.02
CA ALA A 164 -2.91 10.34 -0.20
C ALA A 164 -3.54 10.86 1.10
N SER A 165 -4.77 11.38 1.02
CA SER A 165 -5.48 11.97 2.18
C SER A 165 -5.89 10.97 3.27
N ARG A 166 -5.79 9.66 3.02
CA ARG A 166 -6.21 8.61 3.98
C ARG A 166 -5.07 8.02 4.80
N LEU A 167 -3.84 8.44 4.53
CA LEU A 167 -2.67 8.06 5.29
C LEU A 167 -2.34 9.06 6.40
N VAL A 168 -3.14 10.10 6.61
CA VAL A 168 -2.94 11.03 7.72
C VAL A 168 -3.35 10.34 9.04
N ASP A 169 -2.46 10.32 10.04
CA ASP A 169 -2.76 9.76 11.36
C ASP A 169 -3.89 10.60 12.03
N PRO A 170 -4.88 9.97 12.69
CA PRO A 170 -5.89 10.68 13.49
C PRO A 170 -5.33 11.64 14.55
N ASP A 171 -4.07 11.48 14.96
CA ASP A 171 -3.41 12.36 15.93
C ASP A 171 -2.73 13.60 15.30
N GLY A 172 -2.81 13.78 13.98
CA GLY A 172 -2.18 14.91 13.27
C GLY A 172 -0.67 14.76 13.10
N GLU A 173 -0.11 13.64 13.56
CA GLU A 173 1.20 13.13 13.15
C GLU A 173 1.10 12.79 11.66
N VAL A 174 1.76 13.58 10.82
CA VAL A 174 1.67 13.41 9.37
C VAL A 174 2.30 12.05 9.03
N ALA A 175 1.52 11.02 8.72
CA ALA A 175 2.08 9.92 7.96
C ALA A 175 2.33 10.49 6.56
N SER A 176 3.57 10.95 6.39
CA SER A 176 4.01 11.52 5.14
C SER A 176 3.93 10.41 4.11
N LEU A 177 3.34 10.70 2.97
CA LEU A 177 3.49 9.84 1.81
C LEU A 177 4.93 9.77 1.29
N ASP A 178 5.83 10.62 1.81
CA ASP A 178 7.28 10.43 1.67
C ASP A 178 7.73 9.09 2.26
N ASN A 179 6.93 8.49 3.13
CA ASN A 179 7.27 7.24 3.79
C ASN A 179 6.98 6.01 2.92
N PHE A 180 6.12 6.13 1.90
CA PHE A 180 5.84 5.00 0.99
C PHE A 180 6.95 4.85 -0.04
N PHE A 181 7.47 3.64 -0.17
CA PHE A 181 8.54 3.34 -1.11
C PHE A 181 8.29 2.04 -1.87
N VAL A 182 8.93 1.96 -3.04
CA VAL A 182 9.03 0.76 -3.85
C VAL A 182 10.49 0.58 -4.21
N ARG A 183 11.03 -0.62 -4.00
CA ARG A 183 12.41 -0.97 -4.33
C ARG A 183 12.43 -2.28 -5.11
N LEU A 184 13.25 -2.32 -6.15
CA LEU A 184 13.57 -3.55 -6.87
C LEU A 184 14.94 -4.03 -6.41
N GLU A 185 15.05 -5.28 -5.99
CA GLU A 185 16.28 -5.88 -5.49
C GLU A 185 16.57 -7.21 -6.18
N ASP A 186 17.85 -7.42 -6.52
CA ASP A 186 18.37 -8.73 -6.87
C ASP A 186 18.74 -9.48 -5.60
N ARG A 187 18.27 -10.72 -5.46
CA ARG A 187 18.53 -11.56 -4.29
C ARG A 187 19.62 -12.59 -4.57
N ALA A 188 20.60 -12.62 -3.67
CA ALA A 188 21.66 -13.64 -3.70
C ALA A 188 21.07 -15.05 -3.50
N THR A 189 20.19 -15.21 -2.50
CA THR A 189 19.41 -16.42 -2.28
C THR A 189 18.10 -16.36 -3.07
N PRO A 190 17.73 -17.42 -3.81
CA PRO A 190 16.46 -17.47 -4.51
C PRO A 190 15.30 -17.36 -3.52
N CYS A 191 14.22 -16.73 -3.94
CA CYS A 191 12.97 -16.63 -3.18
C CYS A 191 11.86 -17.43 -3.86
N SER A 192 10.87 -17.87 -3.09
CA SER A 192 9.67 -18.48 -3.63
C SER A 192 8.53 -17.45 -3.72
N PRO A 193 7.65 -17.56 -4.73
CA PRO A 193 6.43 -16.78 -4.78
C PRO A 193 5.49 -17.23 -3.67
N PHE A 194 4.48 -16.42 -3.38
CA PHE A 194 3.48 -16.75 -2.36
C PHE A 194 2.83 -18.10 -2.66
N GLY A 195 2.72 -18.94 -1.63
CA GLY A 195 2.11 -20.27 -1.73
C GLY A 195 3.03 -21.37 -2.31
N ALA A 196 4.26 -21.04 -2.73
CA ALA A 196 5.24 -22.04 -3.18
C ALA A 196 6.33 -22.29 -2.11
N SER A 197 6.70 -23.56 -1.95
CA SER A 197 7.76 -23.96 -1.02
C SER A 197 9.15 -23.61 -1.59
N ALA A 198 10.04 -23.10 -0.75
CA ALA A 198 11.44 -22.82 -1.12
C ALA A 198 12.26 -24.09 -1.43
N THR A 199 11.71 -25.29 -1.17
CA THR A 199 12.40 -26.58 -1.33
C THR A 199 12.06 -27.31 -2.63
N THR A 200 11.10 -26.85 -3.42
CA THR A 200 10.79 -27.44 -4.73
C THR A 200 11.70 -26.83 -5.78
N SER A 201 12.98 -27.21 -5.72
CA SER A 201 14.05 -26.74 -6.59
C SER A 201 14.16 -27.48 -7.92
N ASP A 202 13.39 -28.57 -8.10
CA ASP A 202 13.56 -29.43 -9.28
C ASP A 202 12.77 -28.93 -10.51
N ASP A 203 11.80 -28.02 -10.33
CA ASP A 203 10.94 -27.48 -11.41
C ASP A 203 10.94 -25.93 -11.53
N GLY A 204 12.01 -25.24 -11.12
CA GLY A 204 12.25 -23.85 -11.59
C GLY A 204 11.35 -22.73 -11.04
N VAL A 205 10.69 -22.92 -9.88
CA VAL A 205 9.75 -21.93 -9.30
C VAL A 205 10.44 -20.89 -8.40
N LEU A 206 11.77 -20.79 -8.43
CA LEU A 206 12.52 -19.86 -7.58
C LEU A 206 12.93 -18.61 -8.35
N GLY A 207 12.47 -17.45 -7.87
CA GLY A 207 12.83 -16.15 -8.41
C GLY A 207 14.13 -15.62 -7.79
N ARG A 208 14.86 -14.78 -8.52
CA ARG A 208 16.05 -14.07 -7.99
C ARG A 208 15.89 -12.56 -7.99
N LYS A 209 14.74 -12.04 -8.44
CA LYS A 209 14.35 -10.64 -8.24
C LYS A 209 13.22 -10.55 -7.21
N ALA A 210 13.23 -9.49 -6.42
CA ALA A 210 12.16 -9.18 -5.49
C ALA A 210 11.81 -7.69 -5.53
N VAL A 211 10.53 -7.40 -5.34
CA VAL A 211 10.03 -6.03 -5.17
C VAL A 211 9.59 -5.87 -3.73
N ILE A 212 10.14 -4.86 -3.07
CA ILE A 212 9.78 -4.46 -1.72
C ILE A 212 8.89 -3.23 -1.84
N VAL A 213 7.67 -3.35 -1.32
CA VAL A 213 6.73 -2.23 -1.19
C VAL A 213 6.49 -2.02 0.29
N GLY A 214 6.68 -0.80 0.78
CA GLY A 214 6.52 -0.53 2.20
C GLY A 214 6.22 0.92 2.50
N TYR A 215 5.94 1.17 3.77
CA TYR A 215 5.78 2.50 4.33
C TYR A 215 6.32 2.58 5.75
N GLU A 216 6.76 3.75 6.14
CA GLU A 216 7.12 4.05 7.52
C GLU A 216 5.94 4.64 8.29
N ARG A 217 5.74 4.19 9.52
CA ARG A 217 4.73 4.68 10.45
C ARG A 217 5.40 5.07 11.76
N LEU A 218 4.94 6.15 12.39
CA LEU A 218 5.33 6.47 13.75
C LEU A 218 4.54 5.61 14.74
N ILE A 219 5.24 4.82 15.56
CA ILE A 219 4.68 3.99 16.64
C ILE A 219 5.44 4.34 17.91
N ASP A 220 4.74 4.84 18.93
CA ASP A 220 5.31 5.23 20.23
C ASP A 220 6.54 6.17 20.13
N GLY A 221 6.55 7.07 19.14
CA GLY A 221 7.61 8.05 18.93
C GLY A 221 8.84 7.52 18.15
N ALA A 222 8.80 6.29 17.65
CA ALA A 222 9.80 5.72 16.76
C ALA A 222 9.19 5.40 15.37
N PHE A 223 9.95 5.64 14.30
CA PHE A 223 9.53 5.21 12.97
C PHE A 223 9.77 3.72 12.80
N GLU A 224 8.69 2.98 12.51
CA GLU A 224 8.74 1.57 12.13
C GLU A 224 8.38 1.40 10.66
N THR A 225 9.19 0.63 9.93
CA THR A 225 8.92 0.29 8.53
C THR A 225 8.05 -0.95 8.44
N ILE A 226 6.87 -0.79 7.83
CA ILE A 226 5.98 -1.88 7.45
C ILE A 226 6.19 -2.15 5.97
N SER A 227 6.71 -3.32 5.61
CA SER A 227 7.00 -3.67 4.22
C SER A 227 6.52 -5.08 3.86
N SER A 228 6.12 -5.24 2.61
CA SER A 228 5.85 -6.53 1.96
C SER A 228 6.86 -6.78 0.85
N THR A 229 7.39 -7.99 0.79
CA THR A 229 8.36 -8.40 -0.23
C THR A 229 7.69 -9.40 -1.17
N THR A 230 7.66 -9.08 -2.46
CA THR A 230 7.14 -9.95 -3.52
C THR A 230 8.28 -10.57 -4.29
N CYS A 231 8.35 -11.90 -4.33
CA CYS A 231 9.31 -12.60 -5.16
C CYS A 231 8.80 -12.69 -6.60
N LEU A 232 9.68 -12.38 -7.56
CA LEU A 232 9.36 -12.41 -8.98
C LEU A 232 10.02 -13.63 -9.62
N VAL A 233 9.23 -14.65 -9.93
CA VAL A 233 9.71 -15.91 -10.51
C VAL A 233 9.95 -15.84 -12.01
N ASN A 234 9.19 -15.01 -12.72
CA ASN A 234 9.31 -14.86 -14.17
C ASN A 234 10.38 -13.84 -14.55
N LEU A 235 11.38 -13.58 -13.69
CA LEU A 235 12.41 -12.58 -13.95
C LEU A 235 13.78 -13.10 -13.55
N LEU A 236 14.73 -12.95 -14.47
CA LEU A 236 16.14 -13.26 -14.28
C LEU A 236 16.86 -12.05 -13.67
N PRO A 237 17.89 -12.25 -12.83
CA PRO A 237 18.70 -11.16 -12.29
C PRO A 237 19.56 -10.50 -13.39
N ASP A 238 19.98 -9.25 -13.18
CA ASP A 238 20.74 -8.52 -14.19
C ASP A 238 22.13 -9.17 -14.38
N GLY A 239 22.43 -9.61 -15.61
CA GLY A 239 23.71 -10.24 -15.97
C GLY A 239 23.81 -11.75 -15.70
N ALA A 240 22.67 -12.45 -15.69
CA ALA A 240 22.59 -13.92 -15.65
C ALA A 240 22.97 -14.58 -16.98
#